data_AF-B4YPK8-F1
#
_entry.id   AF-B4YPK8-F1
#
_cell.length_a   1.000
_cell.length_b   1.000
_cell.length_c   1.000
_cell.angle_alpha   90.00
_cell.angle_beta   90.00
_cell.angle_gamma   90.00
#
_symmetry.space_group_name_H-M   'P 1'
#
loop_
_entity.id
_entity.type
_entity.pdbx_description
1 polymer ?
#
loop_
_entity_poly.entity_id
_entity_poly.type
_entity_poly.pdbx_seq_one_letter_code
_entity_poly.pdbx_strand_id
1 'polypeptide(L)'
;GVKLVLWRSHEQNSPIQVWQDHCPHRGVALSMGEIVNNTLVCAYHGWRYNEAGKCVQIPAHPDMIPPASAIAKTYHCQERYGLVWVCLGNPVNDIPEFPEWDDPNYHKTYTKSYLIQASAFRVMDNSLDVSHFPFIHDGWLGDRNYTKVENFEVKLDKDGLTMGKYQFQTSRIVSDIEDDSWVNWLRLSHPLCQYCVSESPEMRIVDLMTITPIDEDKSILQMLITWKCLRMLDSKTLESKLLTEYDETIEQDIRILHAQQPARLPLLPP
;
A
#
# COMPACT_ATOMS: atom_id res chain seq x y z
N GLY A 1 -6.35 11.86 7.35
CA GLY A 1 -6.71 12.72 8.49
C GLY A 1 -7.72 12.11 9.46
N VAL A 2 -8.21 10.89 9.23
CA VAL A 2 -9.16 10.22 10.14
C VAL A 2 -8.40 9.19 10.96
N LYS A 3 -8.54 9.21 12.28
CA LYS A 3 -8.01 8.15 13.15
C LYS A 3 -8.92 6.93 13.07
N LEU A 4 -8.32 5.76 12.79
CA LEU A 4 -9.03 4.50 12.65
C LEU A 4 -8.64 3.53 13.77
N VAL A 5 -9.61 2.72 14.22
CA VAL A 5 -9.38 1.53 15.04
C VAL A 5 -9.71 0.31 14.18
N LEU A 6 -8.78 -0.65 14.15
CA LEU A 6 -8.96 -1.92 13.50
C LEU A 6 -8.98 -3.01 14.57
N TRP A 7 -9.98 -3.87 14.55
CA TRP A 7 -10.11 -4.95 15.53
C TRP A 7 -10.78 -6.18 14.91
N ARG A 8 -10.61 -7.34 15.53
CA ARG A 8 -11.29 -8.60 15.18
C ARG A 8 -11.65 -9.35 16.46
N SER A 9 -12.71 -10.15 16.45
CA SER A 9 -13.01 -11.01 17.60
C SER A 9 -11.99 -12.16 17.70
N HIS A 10 -11.98 -12.88 18.82
CA HIS A 10 -11.12 -14.05 19.01
C HIS A 10 -11.59 -15.30 18.24
N GLU A 11 -12.72 -15.23 17.53
CA GLU A 11 -13.20 -16.33 16.71
C GLU A 11 -12.31 -16.55 15.48
N GLN A 12 -12.18 -17.81 15.05
CA GLN A 12 -11.42 -18.15 13.86
C GLN A 12 -12.08 -17.53 12.62
N ASN A 13 -11.30 -16.86 11.78
CA ASN A 13 -11.76 -16.16 10.58
C ASN A 13 -12.79 -15.06 10.85
N SER A 14 -12.77 -14.45 12.04
CA SER A 14 -13.60 -13.29 12.34
C SER A 14 -13.27 -12.11 11.40
N PRO A 15 -14.29 -11.36 10.93
CA PRO A 15 -14.08 -10.25 10.02
C PRO A 15 -13.35 -9.09 10.72
N ILE A 16 -12.42 -8.45 10.01
CA ILE A 16 -11.80 -7.21 10.48
C ILE A 16 -12.84 -6.08 10.45
N GLN A 17 -13.00 -5.43 11.59
CA GLN A 17 -13.80 -4.21 11.75
C GLN A 17 -12.90 -2.99 11.65
N VAL A 18 -13.35 -1.97 10.91
CA VAL A 18 -12.63 -0.69 10.77
C VAL A 18 -13.55 0.46 11.08
N TRP A 19 -13.30 1.15 12.19
CA TRP A 19 -14.14 2.24 12.67
C TRP A 19 -13.33 3.51 12.88
N GLN A 20 -14.02 4.64 13.02
CA GLN A 20 -13.41 5.84 13.58
C GLN A 20 -12.99 5.54 15.02
N ASP A 21 -11.76 5.89 15.37
CA ASP A 21 -11.19 5.66 16.70
C ASP A 21 -11.73 6.68 17.73
N HIS A 22 -13.03 6.62 18.00
CA HIS A 22 -13.73 7.60 18.82
C HIS A 22 -14.98 7.00 19.47
N CYS A 23 -15.03 7.05 20.81
CA CYS A 23 -16.20 6.70 21.58
C CYS A 23 -17.16 7.91 21.67
N PRO A 24 -18.41 7.83 21.15
CA PRO A 24 -19.34 8.97 21.13
C PRO A 24 -19.80 9.44 22.52
N HIS A 25 -19.51 8.69 23.59
CA HIS A 25 -19.89 9.09 24.95
C HIS A 25 -19.10 10.31 25.44
N ARG A 26 -17.76 10.22 25.44
CA ARG A 26 -16.83 11.24 25.98
C ARG A 26 -15.54 11.40 25.15
N GLY A 27 -15.54 10.91 23.91
CA GLY A 27 -14.49 11.15 22.93
C GLY A 27 -13.16 10.43 23.12
N VAL A 28 -13.11 9.41 23.98
CA VAL A 28 -11.91 8.56 24.16
C VAL A 28 -11.71 7.65 22.95
N ALA A 29 -10.46 7.39 22.59
CA ALA A 29 -10.09 6.43 21.56
C ALA A 29 -10.55 5.02 21.94
N LEU A 30 -11.28 4.35 21.03
CA LEU A 30 -11.73 2.97 21.24
C LEU A 30 -10.56 1.98 21.16
N SER A 31 -9.49 2.33 20.44
CA SER A 31 -8.24 1.57 20.34
C SER A 31 -7.51 1.39 21.67
N MET A 32 -7.80 2.22 22.69
CA MET A 32 -7.29 2.04 24.06
C MET A 32 -8.03 0.95 24.85
N GLY A 33 -9.11 0.44 24.29
CA GLY A 33 -10.00 -0.55 24.89
C GLY A 33 -9.50 -1.99 24.79
N GLU A 34 -10.45 -2.90 24.92
CA GLU A 34 -10.22 -4.34 24.83
C GLU A 34 -11.33 -5.03 24.03
N ILE A 35 -11.02 -6.21 23.52
CA ILE A 35 -11.98 -7.07 22.83
C ILE A 35 -12.56 -8.03 23.87
N VAL A 36 -13.89 -8.03 24.03
CA VAL A 36 -14.60 -8.97 24.91
C VAL A 36 -15.69 -9.64 24.09
N ASN A 37 -15.56 -10.96 23.89
CA ASN A 37 -16.37 -11.72 22.94
C ASN A 37 -16.32 -11.05 21.55
N ASN A 38 -17.48 -10.72 20.97
CA ASN A 38 -17.60 -10.08 19.65
C ASN A 38 -17.93 -8.58 19.81
N THR A 39 -17.35 -7.95 20.84
CA THR A 39 -17.52 -6.52 21.13
C THR A 39 -16.18 -5.84 21.38
N LEU A 40 -16.09 -4.58 20.95
CA LEU A 40 -15.03 -3.66 21.36
C LEU A 40 -15.51 -2.85 22.57
N VAL A 41 -14.74 -2.87 23.65
CA VAL A 41 -15.08 -2.26 24.93
C VAL A 41 -14.27 -0.98 25.11
N CYS A 42 -14.95 0.16 25.29
CA CYS A 42 -14.28 1.42 25.56
C CYS A 42 -13.62 1.40 26.95
N ALA A 43 -12.32 1.73 27.01
CA ALA A 43 -11.53 1.74 28.25
C ALA A 43 -12.04 2.68 29.35
N TYR A 44 -12.82 3.71 29.01
CA TYR A 44 -13.18 4.73 30.00
C TYR A 44 -14.37 4.33 30.88
N HIS A 45 -15.50 3.94 30.27
CA HIS A 45 -16.75 3.62 30.99
C HIS A 45 -17.31 2.23 30.65
N GLY A 46 -16.54 1.41 29.93
CA GLY A 46 -16.91 0.04 29.60
C GLY A 46 -18.10 -0.10 28.63
N TRP A 47 -18.46 0.97 27.90
CA TRP A 47 -19.47 0.85 26.84
C TRP A 47 -18.99 -0.19 25.82
N ARG A 48 -19.83 -1.18 25.54
CA ARG A 48 -19.52 -2.27 24.61
C ARG A 48 -20.22 -2.04 23.28
N TYR A 49 -19.47 -2.11 22.19
CA TYR A 49 -19.96 -1.96 20.83
C TYR A 49 -19.82 -3.29 20.10
N ASN A 50 -20.91 -3.80 19.50
CA ASN A 50 -20.85 -5.02 18.68
C ASN A 50 -20.17 -4.76 17.33
N GLU A 51 -20.01 -5.80 16.50
CA GLU A 51 -19.36 -5.71 15.17
C GLU A 51 -20.02 -4.68 14.24
N ALA A 52 -21.32 -4.40 14.37
CA ALA A 52 -22.01 -3.36 13.63
C ALA A 52 -21.76 -1.93 14.18
N GLY A 53 -20.92 -1.77 15.20
CA GLY A 53 -20.63 -0.51 15.88
C GLY A 53 -21.72 -0.06 16.84
N LYS A 54 -22.81 -0.82 17.03
CA LYS A 54 -23.92 -0.44 17.92
C LYS A 54 -23.55 -0.73 19.37
N CYS A 55 -23.79 0.22 20.27
CA CYS A 55 -23.64 -0.03 21.70
C CYS A 55 -24.70 -1.05 22.17
N VAL A 56 -24.24 -2.12 22.80
CA VAL A 56 -25.07 -3.21 23.31
C VAL A 56 -25.10 -3.27 24.83
N GLN A 57 -24.19 -2.56 25.51
CA GLN A 57 -24.13 -2.56 26.97
C GLN A 57 -23.54 -1.25 27.50
N ILE A 58 -24.23 -0.65 28.47
CA ILE A 58 -23.78 0.48 29.28
C ILE A 58 -23.67 0.00 30.73
N PRO A 59 -22.47 -0.33 31.25
CA PRO A 59 -22.33 -0.98 32.55
C PRO A 59 -22.94 -0.21 33.74
N ALA A 60 -22.94 1.12 33.69
CA ALA A 60 -23.54 1.95 34.74
C ALA A 60 -25.07 1.83 34.82
N HIS A 61 -25.73 1.37 33.74
CA HIS A 61 -27.17 1.20 33.64
C HIS A 61 -27.49 -0.12 32.93
N PRO A 62 -27.30 -1.28 33.59
CA PRO A 62 -27.31 -2.58 32.93
C PRO A 62 -28.65 -2.96 32.30
N ASP A 63 -29.76 -2.46 32.85
CA ASP A 63 -31.12 -2.73 32.35
C ASP A 63 -31.60 -1.70 31.32
N MET A 64 -30.79 -0.67 31.03
CA MET A 64 -31.14 0.37 30.08
C MET A 64 -30.90 -0.10 28.65
N ILE A 65 -31.86 0.19 27.76
CA ILE A 65 -31.65 0.08 26.32
C ILE A 65 -30.73 1.23 25.88
N PRO A 66 -29.53 0.95 25.33
CA PRO A 66 -28.65 2.01 24.86
C PRO A 66 -29.35 2.91 23.82
N PRO A 67 -29.16 4.24 23.89
CA PRO A 67 -29.81 5.16 22.94
C PRO A 67 -29.28 4.92 21.52
N ALA A 68 -30.09 5.25 20.50
CA ALA A 68 -29.70 5.06 19.10
C ALA A 68 -28.43 5.84 18.70
N SER A 69 -28.11 6.93 19.41
CA SER A 69 -26.89 7.72 19.22
C SER A 69 -25.63 7.07 19.79
N ALA A 70 -25.75 6.01 20.59
CA ALA A 70 -24.63 5.22 21.10
C ALA A 70 -24.14 4.25 20.03
N ILE A 71 -23.58 4.78 18.95
CA ILE A 71 -23.09 4.03 17.79
C ILE A 71 -21.72 4.56 17.37
N ALA A 72 -20.76 3.66 17.15
CA ALA A 72 -19.48 3.98 16.57
C ALA A 72 -19.63 4.24 15.06
N LYS A 73 -18.85 5.17 14.51
CA LYS A 73 -18.80 5.39 13.06
C LYS A 73 -17.98 4.29 12.41
N THR A 74 -18.64 3.40 11.66
CA THR A 74 -17.99 2.29 10.95
C THR A 74 -17.64 2.68 9.50
N TYR A 75 -16.68 1.97 8.90
CA TYR A 75 -16.25 2.13 7.51
C TYR A 75 -16.30 0.79 6.78
N HIS A 76 -16.36 0.84 5.45
CA HIS A 76 -16.27 -0.36 4.63
C HIS A 76 -14.84 -0.91 4.71
N CYS A 77 -14.74 -2.22 4.95
CA CYS A 77 -13.49 -2.94 5.05
C CYS A 77 -13.55 -4.18 4.14
N GLN A 78 -12.47 -4.43 3.41
CA GLN A 78 -12.33 -5.63 2.60
C GLN A 78 -10.89 -6.13 2.66
N GLU A 79 -10.72 -7.42 2.94
CA GLU A 79 -9.44 -8.10 2.82
C GLU A 79 -9.25 -8.55 1.36
N ARG A 80 -8.16 -8.12 0.72
CA ARG A 80 -7.80 -8.54 -0.64
C ARG A 80 -6.29 -8.45 -0.82
N TYR A 81 -5.70 -9.46 -1.46
CA TYR A 81 -4.25 -9.59 -1.66
C TYR A 81 -3.45 -9.59 -0.35
N GLY A 82 -4.03 -10.14 0.72
CA GLY A 82 -3.42 -10.10 2.07
C GLY A 82 -3.35 -8.70 2.70
N LEU A 83 -3.97 -7.69 2.10
CA LEU A 83 -4.03 -6.31 2.58
C LEU A 83 -5.43 -5.96 3.10
N VAL A 84 -5.50 -4.99 4.02
CA VAL A 84 -6.77 -4.46 4.55
C VAL A 84 -7.12 -3.16 3.83
N TRP A 85 -8.14 -3.21 2.98
CA TRP A 85 -8.64 -2.07 2.22
C TRP A 85 -9.79 -1.39 2.94
N VAL A 86 -9.77 -0.05 2.97
CA VAL A 86 -10.77 0.74 3.70
C VAL A 86 -11.36 1.81 2.78
N CYS A 87 -12.69 1.87 2.68
CA CYS A 87 -13.39 2.99 2.07
C CYS A 87 -14.08 3.83 3.15
N LEU A 88 -13.68 5.09 3.28
CA LEU A 88 -14.23 6.02 4.28
C LEU A 88 -15.61 6.58 3.89
N GLY A 89 -15.96 6.49 2.60
CA GLY A 89 -17.21 6.95 2.02
C GLY A 89 -18.01 5.80 1.44
N ASN A 90 -18.66 6.04 0.30
CA ASN A 90 -19.35 5.00 -0.45
C ASN A 90 -18.38 4.39 -1.48
N PRO A 91 -18.19 3.06 -1.50
CA PRO A 91 -17.30 2.42 -2.45
C PRO A 91 -17.94 2.44 -3.86
N VAL A 92 -17.51 3.39 -4.69
CA VAL A 92 -17.92 3.51 -6.10
C VAL A 92 -16.85 3.00 -7.08
N ASN A 93 -15.62 2.80 -6.59
CA ASN A 93 -14.51 2.23 -7.32
C ASN A 93 -14.15 0.87 -6.72
N ASP A 94 -13.74 -0.07 -7.58
CA ASP A 94 -13.20 -1.35 -7.14
C ASP A 94 -11.77 -1.20 -6.61
N ILE A 95 -11.36 -2.15 -5.76
CA ILE A 95 -9.94 -2.31 -5.40
C ILE A 95 -9.16 -2.65 -6.68
N PRO A 96 -8.00 -2.00 -6.94
CA PRO A 96 -7.18 -2.25 -8.13
C PRO A 96 -6.90 -3.73 -8.35
N GLU A 97 -6.95 -4.20 -9.59
CA GLU A 97 -6.70 -5.59 -9.92
C GLU A 97 -5.21 -5.94 -9.79
N PHE A 98 -4.94 -7.15 -9.29
CA PHE A 98 -3.60 -7.74 -9.22
C PHE A 98 -3.65 -9.18 -9.72
N PRO A 99 -3.60 -9.41 -11.05
CA PRO A 99 -3.87 -10.71 -11.66
C PRO A 99 -2.96 -11.84 -11.18
N GLU A 100 -1.69 -11.52 -10.88
CA GLU A 100 -0.69 -12.48 -10.43
C GLU A 100 -0.98 -13.07 -9.04
N TRP A 101 -1.93 -12.53 -8.28
CA TRP A 101 -2.30 -13.04 -6.95
C TRP A 101 -2.73 -14.51 -6.95
N ASP A 102 -3.56 -14.90 -7.92
CA ASP A 102 -4.14 -16.24 -8.02
C ASP A 102 -3.36 -17.15 -8.99
N ASP A 103 -2.27 -16.66 -9.59
CA ASP A 103 -1.43 -17.46 -10.48
C ASP A 103 -0.45 -18.30 -9.66
N PRO A 104 -0.59 -19.64 -9.66
CA PRO A 104 0.25 -20.53 -8.83
C PRO A 104 1.72 -20.55 -9.26
N ASN A 105 2.07 -19.97 -10.42
CA ASN A 105 3.46 -19.85 -10.87
C ASN A 105 4.19 -18.69 -10.19
N TYR A 106 3.48 -17.81 -9.49
CA TYR A 106 4.09 -16.69 -8.78
C TYR A 106 4.31 -17.00 -7.31
N HIS A 107 5.52 -16.68 -6.86
CA HIS A 107 5.80 -16.48 -5.45
C HIS A 107 5.38 -15.06 -5.05
N LYS A 108 5.23 -14.82 -3.74
CA LYS A 108 4.76 -13.54 -3.22
C LYS A 108 5.38 -13.22 -1.87
N THR A 109 5.75 -11.95 -1.69
CA THR A 109 6.27 -11.40 -0.43
C THR A 109 5.78 -9.96 -0.25
N TYR A 110 5.96 -9.41 0.94
CA TYR A 110 5.58 -8.04 1.26
C TYR A 110 6.78 -7.30 1.83
N THR A 111 6.98 -6.06 1.42
CA THR A 111 7.91 -5.18 2.11
C THR A 111 7.41 -4.87 3.53
N LYS A 112 8.30 -4.32 4.37
CA LYS A 112 7.85 -3.56 5.55
C LYS A 112 7.03 -2.34 5.10
N SER A 113 6.35 -1.69 6.04
CA SER A 113 5.69 -0.41 5.78
C SER A 113 6.67 0.74 5.99
N TYR A 114 6.66 1.72 5.07
CA TYR A 114 7.53 2.89 5.13
C TYR A 114 6.70 4.12 5.43
N LEU A 115 6.97 4.79 6.56
CA LEU A 115 6.40 6.09 6.86
C LEU A 115 7.22 7.17 6.15
N ILE A 116 6.58 7.91 5.25
CA ILE A 116 7.24 8.94 4.43
C ILE A 116 6.64 10.30 4.77
N GLN A 117 7.49 11.27 5.10
CA GLN A 117 7.11 12.67 5.35
C GLN A 117 7.00 13.44 4.02
N ALA A 118 6.16 12.94 3.13
CA ALA A 118 5.81 13.56 1.86
C ALA A 118 4.33 13.31 1.51
N SER A 119 3.74 14.24 0.75
CA SER A 119 2.42 14.07 0.14
C SER A 119 2.35 12.75 -0.63
N ALA A 120 1.25 12.02 -0.49
CA ALA A 120 1.04 10.73 -1.18
C ALA A 120 1.16 10.87 -2.71
N PHE A 121 0.79 12.03 -3.24
CA PHE A 121 0.95 12.33 -4.67
C PHE A 121 2.39 12.58 -5.08
N ARG A 122 3.26 13.09 -4.20
CA ARG A 122 4.71 13.18 -4.49
C ARG A 122 5.38 11.82 -4.46
N VAL A 123 4.96 10.96 -3.52
CA VAL A 123 5.42 9.57 -3.47
C VAL A 123 5.03 8.84 -4.77
N MET A 124 3.79 9.00 -5.24
CA MET A 124 3.38 8.43 -6.54
C MET A 124 4.12 9.06 -7.73
N ASP A 125 4.33 10.38 -7.72
CA ASP A 125 5.06 11.11 -8.77
C ASP A 125 6.50 10.57 -8.92
N ASN A 126 7.21 10.40 -7.80
CA ASN A 126 8.54 9.78 -7.80
C ASN A 126 8.50 8.34 -8.36
N SER A 127 7.52 7.53 -8.00
CA SER A 127 7.37 6.16 -8.51
C SER A 127 6.96 6.11 -10.00
N LEU A 128 6.41 7.18 -10.57
CA LEU A 128 6.13 7.31 -12.01
C LEU A 128 7.34 7.80 -12.80
N ASP A 129 8.30 8.47 -12.16
CA ASP A 129 9.51 8.97 -12.79
C ASP A 129 10.50 7.82 -13.05
N VAL A 130 11.00 7.68 -14.27
CA VAL A 130 11.99 6.65 -14.63
C VAL A 130 13.38 7.21 -14.85
N SER A 131 13.50 8.53 -14.90
CA SER A 131 14.72 9.22 -15.29
C SER A 131 15.75 9.28 -14.17
N HIS A 132 15.31 9.10 -12.92
CA HIS A 132 16.18 9.10 -11.74
C HIS A 132 16.94 7.78 -11.51
N PHE A 133 16.56 6.70 -12.20
CA PHE A 133 17.15 5.36 -12.03
C PHE A 133 18.69 5.35 -12.09
N PRO A 134 19.35 5.90 -13.13
CA PRO A 134 20.81 5.90 -13.23
C PRO A 134 21.51 6.91 -12.29
N PHE A 135 20.76 7.61 -11.44
CA PHE A 135 21.31 8.61 -10.52
C PHE A 135 21.19 8.19 -9.06
N ILE A 136 19.95 8.03 -8.55
CA ILE A 136 19.76 7.68 -7.13
C ILE A 136 19.80 6.17 -6.91
N HIS A 137 19.49 5.37 -7.93
CA HIS A 137 19.55 3.91 -7.92
C HIS A 137 20.71 3.35 -8.76
N ASP A 138 21.76 4.16 -8.95
CA ASP A 138 22.98 3.73 -9.66
C ASP A 138 23.58 2.48 -8.99
N GLY A 139 23.72 1.40 -9.74
CA GLY A 139 24.13 0.08 -9.25
C GLY A 139 23.01 -0.81 -8.73
N TRP A 140 21.75 -0.36 -8.78
CA TRP A 140 20.55 -1.12 -8.40
C TRP A 140 19.55 -1.24 -9.55
N LEU A 141 18.99 -0.10 -9.99
CA LEU A 141 17.98 -0.02 -11.05
C LEU A 141 18.46 0.77 -12.28
N GLY A 142 19.67 1.30 -12.24
CA GLY A 142 20.28 1.99 -13.38
C GLY A 142 21.80 1.96 -13.32
N ASP A 143 22.40 2.35 -14.44
CA ASP A 143 23.85 2.53 -14.58
C ASP A 143 24.13 3.98 -14.99
N ARG A 144 24.95 4.69 -14.21
CA ARG A 144 25.39 6.06 -14.49
C ARG A 144 26.02 6.28 -15.88
N ASN A 145 26.46 5.22 -16.56
CA ASN A 145 26.97 5.27 -17.94
C ASN A 145 25.84 5.26 -18.99
N TYR A 146 24.64 4.81 -18.62
CA TYR A 146 23.46 4.69 -19.49
C TYR A 146 22.32 5.58 -18.98
N THR A 147 22.52 6.90 -19.03
CA THR A 147 21.56 7.89 -18.49
C THR A 147 20.45 8.28 -19.46
N LYS A 148 20.56 7.90 -20.73
CA LYS A 148 19.56 8.23 -21.76
C LYS A 148 18.30 7.39 -21.53
N VAL A 149 17.18 8.07 -21.35
CA VAL A 149 15.85 7.45 -21.34
C VAL A 149 15.37 7.34 -22.79
N GLU A 150 15.09 6.13 -23.26
CA GLU A 150 14.50 5.91 -24.58
C GLU A 150 13.03 6.32 -24.59
N ASN A 151 12.48 6.58 -25.79
CA ASN A 151 11.09 6.98 -25.92
C ASN A 151 10.14 5.86 -25.46
N PHE A 152 9.09 6.25 -24.73
CA PHE A 152 7.99 5.37 -24.34
C PHE A 152 6.66 6.11 -24.45
N GLU A 153 5.56 5.36 -24.52
CA GLU A 153 4.22 5.94 -24.61
C GLU A 153 3.60 6.09 -23.22
N VAL A 154 2.83 7.17 -23.01
CA VAL A 154 1.97 7.34 -21.84
C VAL A 154 0.55 7.59 -22.33
N LYS A 155 -0.42 6.90 -21.72
CA LYS A 155 -1.84 7.01 -22.06
C LYS A 155 -2.65 7.27 -20.81
N LEU A 156 -3.60 8.19 -20.91
CA LEU A 156 -4.61 8.44 -19.90
C LEU A 156 -5.98 8.23 -20.55
N ASP A 157 -6.70 7.21 -20.10
CA ASP A 157 -8.02 6.86 -20.62
C ASP A 157 -8.93 6.33 -19.50
N LYS A 158 -10.00 5.62 -19.86
CA LYS A 158 -10.96 5.03 -18.91
C LYS A 158 -10.34 4.02 -17.94
N ASP A 159 -9.21 3.44 -18.31
CA ASP A 159 -8.49 2.43 -17.55
C ASP A 159 -7.48 3.05 -16.58
N GLY A 160 -7.35 4.38 -16.59
CA GLY A 160 -6.45 5.17 -15.76
C GLY A 160 -5.21 5.62 -16.52
N LEU A 161 -4.11 5.84 -15.79
CA LEU A 161 -2.82 6.17 -16.39
C LEU A 161 -2.05 4.88 -16.68
N THR A 162 -1.55 4.74 -17.90
CA THR A 162 -0.69 3.63 -18.32
C THR A 162 0.60 4.18 -18.91
N MET A 163 1.73 3.73 -18.39
CA MET A 163 3.03 3.92 -19.02
C MET A 163 3.38 2.64 -19.78
N GLY A 164 3.51 2.76 -21.10
CA GLY A 164 3.83 1.67 -21.99
C GLY A 164 5.22 1.10 -21.73
N LYS A 165 5.56 0.04 -22.47
CA LYS A 165 6.85 -0.63 -22.32
C LYS A 165 8.01 0.35 -22.51
N TYR A 166 8.90 0.41 -21.53
CA TYR A 166 10.16 1.16 -21.60
C TYR A 166 11.31 0.24 -21.18
N GLN A 167 12.39 0.29 -21.96
CA GLN A 167 13.59 -0.51 -21.74
C GLN A 167 14.64 0.33 -21.04
N PHE A 168 15.38 -0.28 -20.11
CA PHE A 168 16.50 0.34 -19.42
C PHE A 168 17.62 -0.68 -19.17
N GLN A 169 18.85 -0.18 -19.09
CA GLN A 169 20.05 -1.00 -18.96
C GLN A 169 20.50 -1.02 -17.49
N THR A 170 20.47 -2.20 -16.88
CA THR A 170 21.04 -2.48 -15.56
C THR A 170 21.04 -3.99 -15.31
N SER A 171 22.12 -4.53 -14.75
CA SER A 171 22.07 -5.82 -14.08
C SER A 171 21.40 -5.65 -12.71
N ARG A 172 20.67 -6.65 -12.22
CA ARG A 172 20.01 -6.60 -10.92
C ARG A 172 20.48 -7.72 -10.00
N ILE A 173 20.43 -7.51 -8.67
CA ILE A 173 20.84 -8.52 -7.68
C ILE A 173 19.99 -9.81 -7.74
N VAL A 174 18.80 -9.69 -8.34
CA VAL A 174 17.78 -10.73 -8.47
C VAL A 174 17.96 -11.60 -9.73
N SER A 175 18.84 -11.23 -10.66
CA SER A 175 19.12 -11.95 -11.90
C SER A 175 20.63 -12.23 -12.10
N ASP A 176 20.95 -12.96 -13.16
CA ASP A 176 22.35 -13.13 -13.60
C ASP A 176 22.92 -11.79 -14.11
N ILE A 177 24.24 -11.61 -14.00
CA ILE A 177 24.90 -10.33 -14.37
C ILE A 177 24.73 -10.02 -15.87
N GLU A 178 24.63 -11.04 -16.71
CA GLU A 178 24.40 -10.90 -18.16
C GLU A 178 22.95 -10.52 -18.49
N ASP A 179 22.02 -10.61 -17.53
CA ASP A 179 20.63 -10.17 -17.66
C ASP A 179 20.50 -8.69 -17.29
N ASP A 180 21.06 -7.85 -18.16
CA ASP A 180 21.26 -6.42 -17.95
C ASP A 180 20.28 -5.52 -18.73
N SER A 181 19.25 -6.10 -19.34
CA SER A 181 18.25 -5.40 -20.15
C SER A 181 16.84 -5.73 -19.67
N TRP A 182 16.22 -4.76 -19.01
CA TRP A 182 14.89 -4.89 -18.41
C TRP A 182 13.85 -4.06 -19.15
N VAL A 183 12.64 -4.60 -19.26
CA VAL A 183 11.49 -3.90 -19.81
C VAL A 183 10.44 -3.76 -18.73
N ASN A 184 10.10 -2.52 -18.41
CA ASN A 184 9.05 -2.22 -17.46
C ASN A 184 7.80 -1.68 -18.18
N TRP A 185 6.64 -1.86 -17.56
CA TRP A 185 5.42 -1.10 -17.86
C TRP A 185 4.55 -1.03 -16.60
N LEU A 186 3.71 0.00 -16.48
CA LEU A 186 2.89 0.20 -15.29
C LEU A 186 1.50 0.76 -15.62
N ARG A 187 0.56 0.56 -14.68
CA ARG A 187 -0.80 1.07 -14.75
C ARG A 187 -1.30 1.53 -13.38
N LEU A 188 -1.99 2.67 -13.36
CA LEU A 188 -2.69 3.22 -12.21
C LEU A 188 -4.17 3.35 -12.56
N SER A 189 -5.01 2.40 -12.15
CA SER A 189 -6.47 2.56 -12.15
C SER A 189 -6.97 3.35 -10.94
N HIS A 190 -6.12 3.46 -9.91
CA HIS A 190 -6.33 4.28 -8.72
C HIS A 190 -5.11 5.20 -8.53
N PRO A 191 -5.28 6.50 -8.21
CA PRO A 191 -4.17 7.46 -8.22
C PRO A 191 -3.09 7.22 -7.15
N LEU A 192 -3.36 6.38 -6.15
CA LEU A 192 -2.41 6.03 -5.08
C LEU A 192 -2.10 4.52 -5.03
N CYS A 193 -2.39 3.80 -6.12
CA CYS A 193 -1.96 2.42 -6.28
C CYS A 193 -1.35 2.23 -7.67
N GLN A 194 -0.18 1.61 -7.74
CA GLN A 194 0.52 1.33 -8.98
C GLN A 194 0.66 -0.18 -9.15
N TYR A 195 0.25 -0.69 -10.30
CA TYR A 195 0.59 -2.02 -10.79
C TYR A 195 1.79 -1.88 -11.72
N CYS A 196 2.93 -2.45 -11.34
CA CYS A 196 4.16 -2.40 -12.14
C CYS A 196 4.57 -3.81 -12.54
N VAL A 197 5.01 -3.96 -13.79
CA VAL A 197 5.57 -5.19 -14.33
C VAL A 197 6.98 -4.87 -14.78
N SER A 198 7.92 -5.69 -14.33
CA SER A 198 9.32 -5.66 -14.72
C SER A 198 9.72 -7.02 -15.26
N GLU A 199 10.13 -7.08 -16.52
CA GLU A 199 10.37 -8.34 -17.22
C GLU A 199 11.74 -8.34 -17.91
N SER A 200 12.40 -9.48 -17.81
CA SER A 200 13.61 -9.83 -18.55
C SER A 200 13.39 -11.17 -19.28
N PRO A 201 14.31 -11.62 -20.14
CA PRO A 201 14.26 -12.95 -20.73
C PRO A 201 14.24 -14.10 -19.71
N GLU A 202 14.64 -13.86 -18.46
CA GLU A 202 14.80 -14.89 -17.43
C GLU A 202 13.74 -14.84 -16.33
N MET A 203 13.13 -13.67 -16.09
CA MET A 203 12.26 -13.46 -14.95
C MET A 203 11.17 -12.42 -15.22
N ARG A 204 10.02 -12.59 -14.58
CA ARG A 204 8.97 -11.59 -14.52
C ARG A 204 8.65 -11.27 -13.07
N ILE A 205 8.85 -10.01 -12.69
CA ILE A 205 8.50 -9.43 -11.40
C ILE A 205 7.30 -8.52 -11.61
N VAL A 206 6.32 -8.62 -10.71
CA VAL A 206 5.15 -7.76 -10.71
C VAL A 206 4.87 -7.31 -9.29
N ASP A 207 4.66 -6.03 -9.10
CA ASP A 207 4.35 -5.46 -7.80
C ASP A 207 3.07 -4.62 -7.82
N LEU A 208 2.41 -4.61 -6.66
CA LEU A 208 1.34 -3.70 -6.34
C LEU A 208 1.85 -2.77 -5.23
N MET A 209 2.22 -1.55 -5.63
CA MET A 209 2.52 -0.47 -4.69
C MET A 209 1.22 0.18 -4.23
N THR A 210 1.09 0.38 -2.92
CA THR A 210 -0.02 1.11 -2.30
C THR A 210 0.52 2.25 -1.43
N ILE A 211 -0.09 3.43 -1.56
CA ILE A 211 0.26 4.61 -0.78
C ILE A 211 -0.96 5.03 0.04
N THR A 212 -0.90 4.84 1.35
CA THR A 212 -1.95 5.29 2.28
C THR A 212 -1.73 6.77 2.63
N PRO A 213 -2.64 7.69 2.25
CA PRO A 213 -2.54 9.10 2.60
C PRO A 213 -2.94 9.30 4.08
N ILE A 214 -1.95 9.40 4.97
CA ILE A 214 -2.20 9.65 6.40
C ILE A 214 -2.84 11.03 6.56
N ASP A 215 -2.25 12.03 5.93
CA ASP A 215 -2.75 13.40 5.80
C ASP A 215 -2.20 14.00 4.49
N GLU A 216 -2.22 15.33 4.35
CA GLU A 216 -1.78 15.98 3.11
C GLU A 216 -0.26 15.91 2.88
N ASP A 217 0.53 15.68 3.93
CA ASP A 217 1.99 15.80 3.91
C ASP A 217 2.71 14.52 4.41
N LYS A 218 1.95 13.47 4.75
CA LYS A 218 2.48 12.18 5.23
C LYS A 218 1.78 11.00 4.59
N SER A 219 2.57 9.97 4.31
CA SER A 219 2.13 8.77 3.60
C SER A 219 2.71 7.50 4.22
N ILE A 220 2.02 6.36 4.03
CA ILE A 220 2.60 5.04 4.26
C ILE A 220 2.69 4.32 2.92
N LEU A 221 3.89 3.90 2.53
CA LEU A 221 4.13 3.06 1.36
C LEU A 221 4.23 1.59 1.78
N GLN A 222 3.58 0.72 1.02
CA GLN A 222 3.68 -0.74 1.13
C GLN A 222 3.71 -1.35 -0.28
N MET A 223 4.54 -2.36 -0.50
CA MET A 223 4.58 -3.10 -1.77
C MET A 223 4.34 -4.58 -1.54
N LEU A 224 3.39 -5.13 -2.29
CA LEU A 224 3.23 -6.57 -2.52
C LEU A 224 4.04 -6.91 -3.76
N ILE A 225 5.02 -7.80 -3.64
CA ILE A 225 5.91 -8.19 -4.73
C ILE A 225 5.62 -9.64 -5.08
N THR A 226 5.43 -9.91 -6.37
CA THR A 226 5.32 -11.26 -6.92
C THR A 226 6.35 -11.48 -8.00
N TRP A 227 6.80 -12.71 -8.13
CA TRP A 227 7.75 -13.06 -9.18
C TRP A 227 7.58 -14.50 -9.63
N LYS A 228 7.92 -14.73 -10.89
CA LYS A 228 8.14 -16.07 -11.44
C LYS A 228 9.47 -16.10 -12.17
N CYS A 229 10.23 -17.16 -11.95
CA CYS A 229 11.47 -17.43 -12.68
C CYS A 229 11.19 -18.37 -13.85
N LEU A 230 11.85 -18.13 -14.98
CA LEU A 230 11.82 -19.05 -16.12
C LEU A 230 12.88 -20.15 -16.01
N ARG A 231 13.77 -20.07 -14.99
CA ARG A 231 14.73 -21.10 -14.59
C ARG A 231 14.50 -21.54 -13.14
N MET A 232 14.92 -22.76 -12.81
CA MET A 232 14.86 -23.32 -11.45
C MET A 232 15.89 -22.62 -10.53
N LEU A 233 15.51 -21.50 -9.94
CA LEU A 233 16.26 -20.82 -8.87
C LEU A 233 15.65 -21.17 -7.50
N ASP A 234 16.47 -21.16 -6.46
CA ASP A 234 15.97 -21.30 -5.08
C ASP A 234 15.13 -20.07 -4.71
N SER A 235 13.81 -20.27 -4.59
CA SER A 235 12.83 -19.20 -4.37
C SER A 235 13.05 -18.44 -3.07
N LYS A 236 13.60 -19.07 -2.02
CA LYS A 236 13.88 -18.40 -0.74
C LYS A 236 15.04 -17.42 -0.84
N THR A 237 16.09 -17.80 -1.57
CA THR A 237 17.23 -16.92 -1.81
C THR A 237 16.82 -15.69 -2.61
N LEU A 238 15.93 -15.87 -3.59
CA LEU A 238 15.40 -14.79 -4.41
C LEU A 238 14.47 -13.85 -3.63
N GLU A 239 13.61 -14.37 -2.75
CA GLU A 239 12.77 -13.55 -1.86
C GLU A 239 13.62 -12.56 -1.04
N SER A 240 14.70 -13.05 -0.42
CA SER A 240 15.60 -12.20 0.38
C SER A 240 16.29 -11.12 -0.46
N LYS A 241 16.73 -11.47 -1.68
CA LYS A 241 17.33 -10.52 -2.62
C LYS A 241 16.34 -9.46 -3.11
N LEU A 242 15.11 -9.86 -3.42
CA LEU A 242 14.03 -8.93 -3.81
C LEU A 242 13.73 -7.95 -2.67
N LEU A 243 13.56 -8.44 -1.44
CA LEU A 243 13.32 -7.57 -0.29
C LEU A 243 14.50 -6.61 -0.04
N THR A 244 15.74 -7.05 -0.28
CA THR A 244 16.94 -6.18 -0.19
C THR A 244 16.94 -5.11 -1.27
N GLU A 245 16.70 -5.47 -2.54
CA GLU A 245 16.66 -4.53 -3.66
C GLU A 245 15.59 -3.45 -3.46
N TYR A 246 14.38 -3.86 -3.06
CA TYR A 246 13.28 -2.94 -2.80
C TYR A 246 13.55 -2.06 -1.57
N ASP A 247 14.09 -2.60 -0.48
CA ASP A 247 14.40 -1.78 0.71
C ASP A 247 15.44 -0.69 0.40
N GLU A 248 16.52 -1.04 -0.30
CA GLU A 248 17.58 -0.11 -0.66
C GLU A 248 17.09 0.99 -1.62
N THR A 249 16.32 0.62 -2.64
CA THR A 249 15.80 1.58 -3.62
C THR A 249 14.72 2.48 -3.02
N ILE A 250 13.80 1.94 -2.21
CA ILE A 250 12.80 2.75 -1.50
C ILE A 250 13.47 3.75 -0.55
N GLU A 251 14.50 3.36 0.21
CA GLU A 251 15.18 4.30 1.11
C GLU A 251 15.95 5.40 0.33
N GLN A 252 16.47 5.09 -0.87
CA GLN A 252 17.05 6.07 -1.78
C GLN A 252 16.01 7.08 -2.27
N ASP A 253 14.80 6.63 -2.62
CA ASP A 253 13.66 7.48 -2.98
C ASP A 253 13.19 8.36 -1.82
N ILE A 254 13.02 7.78 -0.63
CA ILE A 254 12.59 8.48 0.59
C ILE A 254 13.51 9.67 0.89
N ARG A 255 14.83 9.51 0.67
CA ARG A 255 15.79 10.61 0.82
C ARG A 255 15.46 11.82 -0.07
N ILE A 256 15.05 11.58 -1.31
CA ILE A 256 14.66 12.65 -2.25
C ILE A 256 13.29 13.22 -1.86
N LEU A 257 12.32 12.36 -1.57
CA LEU A 257 10.95 12.75 -1.19
C LEU A 257 10.93 13.68 0.03
N HIS A 258 11.73 13.39 1.06
CA HIS A 258 11.86 14.24 2.24
C HIS A 258 12.48 15.62 1.95
N ALA A 259 13.21 15.77 0.85
CA ALA A 259 13.88 17.02 0.48
C ALA A 259 13.05 17.91 -0.48
N GLN A 260 12.02 17.36 -1.13
CA GLN A 260 11.25 18.09 -2.14
C GLN A 260 10.41 19.23 -1.55
N GLN A 261 10.38 20.37 -2.26
CA GLN A 261 9.57 21.54 -1.91
C GLN A 261 8.87 22.11 -3.16
N PRO A 262 7.62 22.63 -3.05
CA PRO A 262 6.75 22.56 -1.87
C PRO A 262 6.35 21.11 -1.54
N ALA A 263 5.97 20.81 -0.29
CA ALA A 263 5.66 19.44 0.16
C ALA A 263 4.54 18.76 -0.65
N ARG A 264 3.54 19.53 -1.10
CA ARG A 264 2.46 19.05 -1.97
C ARG A 264 2.90 19.05 -3.43
N LEU A 265 2.36 18.13 -4.22
CA LEU A 265 2.65 18.04 -5.65
C LEU A 265 2.07 19.27 -6.38
N PRO A 266 2.89 20.10 -7.05
CA PRO A 266 2.40 21.19 -7.88
C PRO A 266 1.69 20.62 -9.12
N LEU A 267 0.43 21.00 -9.34
CA LEU A 267 -0.32 20.57 -10.53
C LEU A 267 -0.08 21.47 -11.76
N LEU A 268 0.44 22.67 -11.52
CA LEU A 268 0.79 23.64 -12.55
C LEU A 268 2.27 23.97 -12.42
N PRO A 269 2.97 24.22 -13.54
CA PRO A 269 4.33 24.74 -13.47
C PRO A 269 4.35 26.07 -12.69
N PRO A 270 5.41 26.33 -11.91
CA PRO A 270 5.56 27.56 -11.14
C PRO A 270 5.61 28.83 -12.01
#